data_AF-A0A0G1JA80-F1
#
_entry.id   AF-A0A0G1JA80-F1
#
_cell.length_a   1.000
_cell.length_b   1.000
_cell.length_c   1.000
_cell.angle_alpha   90.00
_cell.angle_beta   90.00
_cell.angle_gamma   90.00
#
_symmetry.space_group_name_H-M   'P 1'
#
loop_
_entity.id
_entity.type
_entity.pdbx_description
1 polymer ?
#
loop_
_entity_poly.entity_id
_entity_poly.type
_entity_poly.pdbx_seq_one_letter_code
_entity_poly.pdbx_strand_id
1 'polypeptide(L)'
;MSKDSTGRVSDDYVQKFERSINDDINMPKALSVTWDLVKSDLQEDVKVATLLKLDEVLGFGFDSLIGFEIPKEVGDLARTRWEYKKDKWRIGAGDKDIYC
;
A
#
# COMPACT_ATOMS: atom_id res chain seq x y z
N MET A 1 -7.11 19.88 -9.30
CA MET A 1 -8.38 19.53 -9.97
C MET A 1 -8.19 18.17 -10.65
N SER A 2 -8.53 17.07 -9.97
CA SER A 2 -9.02 15.83 -10.59
C SER A 2 -9.72 15.06 -9.47
N LYS A 3 -10.99 15.38 -9.33
CA LYS A 3 -11.98 14.65 -8.54
C LYS A 3 -12.25 13.31 -9.24
N ASP A 4 -12.80 12.37 -8.48
CA ASP A 4 -13.45 11.14 -8.95
C ASP A 4 -12.56 9.89 -9.10
N SER A 5 -12.15 9.32 -7.97
CA SER A 5 -12.14 7.86 -7.84
C SER A 5 -13.59 7.36 -7.72
N THR A 6 -14.40 7.54 -8.77
CA THR A 6 -15.73 6.91 -8.90
C THR A 6 -15.58 5.44 -9.30
N GLY A 7 -14.70 4.72 -8.62
CA GLY A 7 -14.62 3.27 -8.71
C GLY A 7 -15.81 2.67 -7.97
N ARG A 8 -16.40 1.60 -8.50
CA ARG A 8 -17.45 0.86 -7.79
C ARG A 8 -16.84 0.25 -6.53
N VAL A 9 -17.42 0.52 -5.36
CA VAL A 9 -16.97 -0.10 -4.10
C VAL A 9 -17.19 -1.61 -4.14
N SER A 10 -16.27 -2.37 -3.56
CA SER A 10 -16.39 -3.82 -3.43
C SER A 10 -17.24 -4.19 -2.22
N ASP A 11 -18.47 -4.63 -2.47
CA ASP A 11 -19.43 -5.02 -1.42
C ASP A 11 -18.92 -6.19 -0.56
N ASP A 12 -18.12 -7.10 -1.12
CA ASP A 12 -17.57 -8.25 -0.40
C ASP A 12 -16.59 -7.81 0.72
N TYR A 13 -15.69 -6.87 0.41
CA TYR A 13 -14.74 -6.36 1.39
C TYR A 13 -15.42 -5.48 2.44
N VAL A 14 -16.41 -4.67 2.04
CA VAL A 14 -17.22 -3.89 2.98
C VAL A 14 -17.94 -4.82 3.95
N GLN A 15 -18.60 -5.88 3.47
CA GLN A 15 -19.29 -6.84 4.34
C GLN A 15 -18.33 -7.58 5.29
N LYS A 16 -17.14 -7.98 4.82
CA LYS A 16 -16.11 -8.61 5.68
C LYS A 16 -15.63 -7.66 6.77
N PHE A 17 -15.47 -6.39 6.43
CA PHE A 17 -15.08 -5.35 7.37
C PHE A 17 -16.19 -5.08 8.40
N GLU A 18 -17.43 -4.87 7.96
CA GLU A 18 -18.59 -4.65 8.83
C GLU A 18 -18.84 -5.85 9.75
N ARG A 19 -18.72 -7.09 9.26
CA ARG A 19 -18.79 -8.29 10.11
C ARG A 19 -17.73 -8.29 11.21
N SER A 20 -16.54 -7.77 10.92
CA SER A 20 -15.47 -7.68 11.91
C SER A 20 -15.76 -6.61 12.96
N ILE A 21 -16.36 -5.48 12.58
CA ILE A 21 -16.78 -4.44 13.53
C ILE A 21 -17.98 -4.89 14.37
N ASN A 22 -18.95 -5.54 13.76
CA ASN A 22 -20.14 -6.03 14.46
C ASN A 22 -19.83 -7.22 15.40
N ASP A 23 -18.67 -7.84 15.25
CA ASP A 23 -18.11 -8.85 16.15
C ASP A 23 -17.28 -8.17 17.25
N ASP A 24 -17.94 -7.61 18.25
CA ASP A 24 -17.32 -6.96 19.43
C ASP A 24 -16.28 -5.87 19.08
N ILE A 25 -16.54 -5.08 18.04
CA ILE A 25 -15.65 -4.01 17.56
C ILE A 25 -14.22 -4.55 17.35
N ASN A 26 -14.11 -5.69 16.66
CA ASN A 26 -12.83 -6.33 16.39
C ASN A 26 -12.02 -5.58 15.31
N MET A 27 -11.46 -4.44 15.72
CA MET A 27 -10.61 -3.57 14.90
C MET A 27 -9.36 -4.27 14.35
N PRO A 28 -8.66 -5.16 15.09
CA PRO A 28 -7.52 -5.89 14.53
C PRO A 28 -7.91 -6.71 13.29
N LYS A 29 -9.08 -7.37 13.32
CA LYS A 29 -9.60 -8.14 12.20
C LYS A 29 -10.07 -7.24 11.05
N ALA A 30 -10.73 -6.13 11.38
CA ALA A 30 -11.12 -5.11 10.39
C ALA A 30 -9.90 -4.56 9.64
N LEU A 31 -8.78 -4.32 10.33
CA LEU A 31 -7.51 -3.91 9.73
C LEU A 31 -6.91 -5.02 8.85
N SER A 32 -7.00 -6.29 9.25
CA SER A 32 -6.58 -7.42 8.40
C SER A 32 -7.34 -7.43 7.07
N VAL A 33 -8.67 -7.26 7.10
CA VAL A 33 -9.49 -7.17 5.88
C VAL A 33 -9.05 -6.02 4.98
N THR A 34 -8.65 -4.89 5.58
CA THR A 34 -8.14 -3.72 4.85
C THR A 34 -6.82 -4.05 4.14
N TRP A 35 -5.92 -4.78 4.80
CA TRP A 35 -4.67 -5.26 4.17
C TRP A 35 -4.92 -6.27 3.06
N ASP A 36 -5.91 -7.15 3.22
CA ASP A 36 -6.30 -8.12 2.20
C ASP A 36 -6.90 -7.42 0.97
N LEU A 37 -7.62 -6.31 1.15
CA LEU A 37 -8.09 -5.46 0.06
C LEU A 37 -6.91 -4.86 -0.72
N VAL A 38 -5.92 -4.29 -0.03
CA VAL A 38 -4.74 -3.67 -0.65
C VAL A 38 -3.95 -4.66 -1.49
N LYS A 39 -3.82 -5.92 -1.01
CA LYS A 39 -3.10 -7.00 -1.70
C LYS A 39 -3.90 -7.68 -2.80
N SER A 40 -5.20 -7.38 -2.94
CA SER A 40 -6.07 -8.07 -3.88
C SER A 40 -5.78 -7.71 -5.35
N ASP A 41 -6.16 -8.62 -6.24
CA ASP A 41 -6.12 -8.46 -7.69
C ASP A 41 -7.30 -7.64 -8.26
N LEU A 42 -8.08 -6.98 -7.39
CA LEU A 42 -9.14 -6.06 -7.82
C LEU A 42 -8.57 -4.89 -8.64
N GLN A 43 -9.42 -4.31 -9.49
CA GLN A 43 -9.06 -3.10 -10.23
C GLN A 43 -8.70 -1.97 -9.27
N GLU A 44 -7.74 -1.14 -9.69
CA GLU A 44 -7.10 -0.16 -8.81
C GLU A 44 -8.09 0.93 -8.34
N ASP A 45 -9.00 1.35 -9.21
CA ASP A 45 -10.10 2.26 -8.90
C ASP A 45 -11.07 1.69 -7.85
N VAL A 46 -11.43 0.41 -7.95
CA VAL A 46 -12.26 -0.33 -6.99
C VAL A 46 -11.55 -0.42 -5.64
N LYS A 47 -10.24 -0.71 -5.63
CA LYS A 47 -9.45 -0.77 -4.39
C LYS A 47 -9.40 0.58 -3.69
N VAL A 48 -9.09 1.65 -4.42
CA VAL A 48 -9.04 3.01 -3.88
C VAL A 48 -10.41 3.44 -3.34
N ALA A 49 -11.49 3.24 -4.11
CA ALA A 49 -12.83 3.59 -3.67
C ALA A 49 -13.27 2.80 -2.42
N THR A 50 -12.96 1.51 -2.37
CA THR A 50 -13.27 0.67 -1.21
C THR A 50 -12.44 1.09 0.00
N LEU A 51 -11.15 1.36 -0.17
CA LEU A 51 -10.27 1.79 0.92
C LEU A 51 -10.73 3.12 1.53
N LEU A 52 -11.10 4.09 0.70
CA LEU A 52 -11.65 5.36 1.17
C LEU A 52 -12.96 5.16 1.94
N LYS A 53 -13.80 4.20 1.54
CA LYS A 53 -15.02 3.86 2.27
C LYS A 53 -14.73 3.26 3.66
N LEU A 54 -13.73 2.39 3.76
CA LEU A 54 -13.31 1.82 5.06
C LEU A 54 -12.66 2.90 5.95
N ASP A 55 -11.97 3.87 5.34
CA ASP A 55 -11.31 4.96 6.04
C ASP A 55 -12.27 5.92 6.74
N GLU A 56 -13.54 6.00 6.32
CA GLU A 56 -14.59 6.73 7.05
C GLU A 56 -14.74 6.25 8.51
N VAL A 57 -14.41 4.97 8.77
CA VAL A 57 -14.44 4.36 10.10
C VAL A 57 -13.06 4.31 10.73
N LEU A 58 -12.00 4.05 9.95
CA LEU A 58 -10.63 3.92 10.46
C LEU A 58 -9.98 5.26 10.79
N GLY A 59 -10.35 6.33 10.08
CA GLY A 59 -9.94 7.70 10.36
C GLY A 59 -8.48 8.03 10.06
N PHE A 60 -7.86 7.38 9.06
CA PHE A 60 -6.48 7.66 8.67
C PHE A 60 -6.34 8.89 7.77
N GLY A 61 -7.41 9.35 7.12
CA GLY A 61 -7.42 10.57 6.33
C GLY A 61 -6.68 10.42 5.01
N PHE A 62 -6.87 9.28 4.33
CA PHE A 62 -6.17 8.97 3.08
C PHE A 62 -6.55 9.91 1.93
N ASP A 63 -7.74 10.49 1.97
CA ASP A 63 -8.21 11.50 1.02
C ASP A 63 -7.23 12.69 0.89
N SER A 64 -6.61 13.09 1.99
CA SER A 64 -5.65 14.19 2.04
C SER A 64 -4.25 13.85 1.49
N LEU A 65 -3.94 12.56 1.36
CA LEU A 65 -2.62 12.06 0.97
C LEU A 65 -2.50 11.76 -0.54
N ILE A 66 -3.62 11.83 -1.27
CA ILE A 66 -3.65 11.58 -2.72
C ILE A 66 -2.98 12.74 -3.45
N GLY A 67 -1.92 12.44 -4.21
CA GLY A 67 -1.21 13.44 -5.04
C GLY A 67 0.06 14.02 -4.40
N PHE A 68 0.64 13.35 -3.39
CA PHE A 68 1.95 13.72 -2.88
C PHE A 68 3.03 13.57 -3.96
N GLU A 69 3.60 14.68 -4.43
CA GLU A 69 4.75 14.68 -5.31
C GLU A 69 6.03 14.42 -4.52
N ILE A 70 6.76 13.38 -4.90
CA ILE A 70 8.04 13.04 -4.25
C ILE A 70 9.10 14.06 -4.72
N PRO A 71 9.81 14.75 -3.79
CA PRO A 71 10.88 15.66 -4.16
C PRO A 71 11.98 14.97 -4.99
N LYS A 72 12.50 15.69 -6.00
CA LYS A 72 13.46 15.15 -6.96
C LYS A 72 14.72 14.61 -6.28
N GLU A 73 15.19 15.28 -5.24
CA GLU A 73 16.39 14.92 -4.49
C GLU A 73 16.25 13.53 -3.84
N VAL A 74 15.06 13.22 -3.30
CA VAL A 74 14.76 11.92 -2.70
C VAL A 74 14.73 10.83 -3.77
N GLY A 75 14.13 11.13 -4.93
CA GLY A 75 14.13 10.22 -6.09
C GLY A 75 15.54 9.92 -6.62
N ASP A 76 16.40 10.93 -6.70
CA ASP A 76 17.78 10.79 -7.14
C ASP A 76 18.61 9.97 -6.12
N LEU A 77 18.48 10.23 -4.82
CA LEU A 77 19.11 9.42 -3.76
C LEU A 77 18.67 7.95 -3.80
N ALA A 78 17.37 7.71 -3.99
CA ALA A 78 16.83 6.36 -4.10
C ALA A 78 17.40 5.61 -5.31
N ARG A 79 17.57 6.30 -6.46
CA ARG A 79 18.18 5.76 -7.66
C ARG A 79 19.64 5.38 -7.43
N THR A 80 20.44 6.30 -6.90
CA THR A 80 21.86 6.06 -6.58
C THR A 80 22.03 4.88 -5.61
N ARG A 81 21.17 4.77 -4.59
CA ARG A 81 21.17 3.61 -3.68
C ARG A 81 20.90 2.30 -4.41
N TRP A 82 19.98 2.30 -5.38
CA TRP A 82 19.62 1.12 -6.15
C TRP A 82 20.76 0.67 -7.07
N GLU A 83 21.46 1.61 -7.71
CA GLU A 83 22.66 1.37 -8.51
C GLU A 83 23.77 0.73 -7.66
N TYR A 84 24.08 1.29 -6.50
CA TYR A 84 25.08 0.70 -5.60
C TYR A 84 24.71 -0.68 -5.06
N LYS A 85 23.43 -0.97 -4.84
CA LYS A 85 22.98 -2.34 -4.47
C LYS A 85 23.24 -3.33 -5.61
N LYS A 86 22.97 -2.94 -6.85
CA LYS A 86 23.22 -3.77 -8.05
C LYS A 86 24.71 -3.99 -8.27
N ASP A 87 25.52 -2.95 -8.07
CA ASP A 87 26.96 -3.04 -8.19
C ASP A 87 27.58 -3.86 -7.07
N LYS A 88 27.20 -3.64 -5.80
CA LYS A 88 27.64 -4.48 -4.65
C LYS A 88 27.35 -5.97 -4.89
N TRP A 89 26.20 -6.29 -5.48
CA TRP A 89 25.86 -7.67 -5.86
C TRP A 89 26.77 -8.21 -6.99
N ARG A 90 27.18 -7.36 -7.94
CA ARG A 90 28.16 -7.72 -8.99
C ARG A 90 29.55 -7.98 -8.43
N ILE A 91 30.02 -7.19 -7.45
CA ILE A 91 31.35 -7.38 -6.83
C ILE A 91 31.35 -8.59 -5.87
N GLY A 92 30.29 -8.73 -5.05
CA GLY A 92 30.17 -9.84 -4.10
C GLY A 92 29.87 -11.21 -4.73
N ALA A 93 29.43 -11.27 -5.98
CA ALA A 93 29.28 -12.52 -6.72
C ALA A 93 30.61 -13.06 -7.29
N GLY A 94 31.67 -12.24 -7.31
CA GLY A 94 33.00 -12.61 -7.80
C GLY A 94 33.99 -13.06 -6.70
N ASP A 95 33.77 -12.71 -5.44
CA ASP A 95 34.68 -13.02 -4.33
C ASP A 95 34.10 -14.13 -3.42
N LYS A 96 34.10 -15.37 -3.90
CA LYS A 96 33.82 -16.55 -3.06
C LYS A 96 35.06 -17.13 -2.36
N ASP A 97 36.20 -16.44 -2.41
CA ASP A 97 37.48 -16.98 -1.90
C ASP A 97 38.08 -16.20 -0.71
N ILE A 98 37.34 -15.31 -0.04
CA ILE A 98 37.93 -14.43 1.01
C ILE A 98 37.47 -14.66 2.45
N TYR A 99 36.66 -15.69 2.70
CA TYR A 99 36.36 -16.13 4.08
C TYR A 99 36.54 -17.64 4.21
N CYS A 100 37.80 -18.07 4.32
CA CYS A 100 38.19 -19.24 5.13
C CYS A 100 38.58 -18.75 6.52
#